data_AF-A0A2Z4RRI8-F1
#
_entry.id   AF-A0A2Z4RRI8-F1
#
_cell.length_a   1.000
_cell.length_b   1.000
_cell.length_c   1.000
_cell.angle_alpha   90.00
_cell.angle_beta   90.00
_cell.angle_gamma   90.00
#
_symmetry.space_group_name_H-M   'P 1'
#
loop_
_entity.id
_entity.type
_entity.pdbx_description
1 polymer ?
#
loop_
_entity_poly.entity_id
_entity_poly.type
_entity_poly.pdbx_seq_one_letter_code
_entity_poly.pdbx_strand_id
1 'polypeptide(L)'
;MPAPVFDSVAIETVNQYFDDLIALADPEALLPLLRPQVEAFRYEALNHPGLLSTQNRLRGFLWGVVVAGVLSRGQGRDLSQRLDAGRHAGWL
;
A
#
# COMPACT_ATOMS: atom_id res chain seq x y z
N MET A 1 17.47 -4.09 11.41
CA MET A 1 16.42 -4.40 10.42
C MET A 1 15.31 -5.11 11.17
N PRO A 2 14.06 -4.65 11.09
CA PRO A 2 12.91 -5.38 11.63
C PRO A 2 12.78 -6.75 10.93
N ALA A 3 12.26 -7.74 11.64
CA ALA A 3 12.04 -9.08 11.11
C ALA A 3 10.84 -9.09 10.14
N PRO A 4 10.80 -10.01 9.15
CA PRO A 4 9.66 -10.16 8.25
C PRO A 4 8.33 -10.38 8.98
N VAL A 5 7.22 -10.08 8.32
CA VAL A 5 5.88 -10.38 8.84
C VAL A 5 5.65 -11.89 8.79
N PHE A 6 5.57 -12.54 9.95
CA PHE A 6 5.31 -13.99 10.06
C PHE A 6 3.89 -14.32 10.52
N ASP A 7 3.17 -13.34 11.06
CA ASP A 7 1.79 -13.53 11.48
C ASP A 7 0.87 -13.64 10.25
N SER A 8 0.14 -14.75 10.14
CA SER A 8 -0.74 -15.03 9.01
C SER A 8 -1.82 -13.96 8.81
N VAL A 9 -2.35 -13.40 9.89
CA VAL A 9 -3.39 -12.35 9.83
C VAL A 9 -2.78 -11.04 9.33
N ALA A 10 -1.59 -10.68 9.80
CA ALA A 10 -0.85 -9.54 9.29
C ALA A 10 -0.51 -9.69 7.80
N ILE A 11 -0.04 -10.86 7.35
CA ILE A 11 0.25 -11.12 5.92
C ILE A 11 -1.00 -10.94 5.05
N GLU A 12 -2.13 -11.52 5.45
CA GLU A 12 -3.40 -11.38 4.75
C GLU A 12 -3.85 -9.90 4.69
N THR A 13 -3.71 -9.17 5.80
CA THR A 13 -4.05 -7.75 5.87
C THR A 13 -3.19 -6.91 4.93
N VAL A 14 -1.88 -7.18 4.87
CA VAL A 14 -0.95 -6.51 3.96
C VAL A 14 -1.35 -6.79 2.51
N ASN A 15 -1.57 -8.05 2.17
CA ASN A 15 -1.94 -8.45 0.82
C ASN A 15 -3.25 -7.79 0.37
N GLN A 16 -4.28 -7.85 1.22
CA GLN A 16 -5.58 -7.23 0.94
C GLN A 16 -5.46 -5.72 0.72
N TYR A 17 -4.65 -5.02 1.52
CA TYR A 17 -4.41 -3.59 1.33
C TYR A 17 -3.86 -3.28 -0.08
N PHE A 18 -2.87 -4.05 -0.53
CA PHE A 18 -2.26 -3.83 -1.83
C PHE A 18 -3.15 -4.32 -2.99
N ASP A 19 -3.93 -5.39 -2.78
CA ASP A 19 -4.91 -5.85 -3.78
C ASP A 19 -5.99 -4.80 -3.99
N ASP A 20 -6.52 -4.20 -2.92
CA ASP A 20 -7.50 -3.13 -3.00
C ASP A 20 -6.91 -1.88 -3.68
N LEU A 21 -5.67 -1.53 -3.38
CA LEU A 21 -4.99 -0.42 -4.04
C LEU A 21 -4.89 -0.65 -5.56
N ILE A 22 -4.52 -1.85 -6.00
CA ILE A 22 -4.45 -2.19 -7.43
C ILE A 22 -5.85 -2.15 -8.06
N ALA A 23 -6.83 -2.78 -7.43
CA ALA A 23 -8.20 -2.87 -7.95
C ALA A 23 -8.87 -1.49 -8.07
N LEU A 24 -8.59 -0.57 -7.14
CA LEU A 24 -9.13 0.78 -7.17
C LEU A 24 -8.39 1.69 -8.16
N ALA A 25 -7.07 1.55 -8.28
CA ALA A 25 -6.26 2.44 -9.08
C ALA A 25 -6.16 2.03 -10.56
N ASP A 26 -6.32 0.74 -10.87
CA ASP A 26 -6.25 0.27 -12.26
C ASP A 26 -7.19 -0.93 -12.51
N PRO A 27 -8.51 -0.73 -12.42
CA PRO A 27 -9.50 -1.80 -12.57
C PRO A 27 -9.47 -2.46 -13.95
N GLU A 28 -9.09 -1.70 -14.99
CA GLU A 28 -9.03 -2.16 -16.38
C GLU A 28 -7.63 -2.59 -16.82
N ALA A 29 -6.64 -2.59 -15.90
CA ALA A 29 -5.24 -2.92 -16.19
C ALA A 29 -4.61 -2.08 -17.33
N LEU A 30 -4.99 -0.80 -17.43
CA LEU A 30 -4.54 0.14 -18.46
C LEU A 30 -3.26 0.89 -18.07
N LEU A 31 -2.81 0.79 -16.81
CA LEU A 31 -1.62 1.46 -16.28
C LEU A 31 -0.48 0.45 -16.10
N PRO A 32 0.31 0.16 -17.15
CA PRO A 32 1.26 -0.96 -17.16
C PRO A 32 2.36 -0.86 -16.09
N LEU A 33 2.65 0.35 -15.60
CA LEU A 33 3.65 0.58 -14.56
C LEU A 33 3.06 0.66 -13.14
N LEU A 34 1.73 0.72 -12.99
CA LEU A 34 1.11 0.85 -11.67
C LEU A 34 1.27 -0.43 -10.86
N ARG A 35 0.89 -1.58 -11.43
CA ARG A 35 0.98 -2.87 -10.72
C ARG A 35 2.42 -3.20 -10.28
N PRO A 36 3.46 -3.13 -11.13
CA PRO A 36 4.84 -3.36 -10.69
C PRO A 36 5.27 -2.45 -9.54
N GLN A 37 4.87 -1.17 -9.56
CA GLN A 37 5.20 -0.22 -8.50
C GLN A 37 4.51 -0.57 -7.17
N VAL A 38 3.24 -0.99 -7.22
CA VAL A 38 2.49 -1.40 -6.04
C VAL A 38 3.04 -2.71 -5.45
N GLU A 39 3.40 -3.67 -6.30
CA GLU A 39 4.02 -4.94 -5.86
C GLU A 39 5.38 -4.72 -5.19
N ALA A 40 6.16 -3.74 -5.62
CA ALA A 40 7.40 -3.37 -4.95
C ALA A 40 7.16 -2.88 -3.51
N PHE A 41 6.10 -2.09 -3.29
CA PHE A 41 5.70 -1.70 -1.94
C PHE A 41 5.18 -2.87 -1.11
N ARG A 42 4.43 -3.79 -1.71
CA ARG A 42 3.98 -5.03 -1.04
C ARG A 42 5.17 -5.85 -0.56
N TYR A 43 6.15 -6.06 -1.42
CA TYR A 43 7.38 -6.76 -1.06
C TYR A 43 8.09 -6.09 0.12
N GLU A 44 8.28 -4.77 0.08
CA GLU A 44 8.92 -4.04 1.18
C GLU A 44 8.12 -4.18 2.49
N ALA A 45 6.79 -4.04 2.47
CA ALA A 45 5.95 -4.15 3.66
C ALA A 45 6.01 -5.54 4.31
N LEU A 46 5.99 -6.61 3.50
CA LEU A 46 6.05 -8.00 4.01
C LEU A 46 7.43 -8.37 4.58
N ASN A 47 8.51 -7.91 3.94
CA ASN A 47 9.86 -8.35 4.27
C ASN A 47 10.59 -7.40 5.23
N HIS A 48 10.18 -6.14 5.27
CA HIS A 48 10.79 -5.09 6.09
C HIS A 48 9.72 -4.21 6.76
N PRO A 49 8.84 -4.80 7.58
CA PRO A 49 7.75 -4.07 8.22
C PRO A 49 8.27 -2.99 9.18
N GLY A 50 7.56 -1.87 9.34
CA GLY A 50 7.96 -0.79 10.25
C GLY A 50 8.99 0.19 9.67
N LEU A 51 9.37 0.05 8.39
CA LEU A 51 10.24 1.02 7.73
C LEU A 51 9.48 2.31 7.42
N LEU A 52 9.75 3.35 8.22
CA LEU A 52 9.22 4.71 8.00
C LEU A 52 9.46 5.24 6.59
N SER A 53 10.56 4.85 5.94
CA SER A 53 10.85 5.22 4.55
C SER A 53 9.87 4.60 3.56
N THR A 54 9.46 3.35 3.77
CA THR A 54 8.44 2.67 2.96
C THR A 54 7.08 3.30 3.18
N GLN A 55 6.72 3.61 4.43
CA GLN A 55 5.48 4.33 4.73
C GLN A 55 5.42 5.70 4.03
N ASN A 56 6.48 6.50 4.13
CA ASN A 56 6.51 7.83 3.54
C ASN A 56 6.46 7.77 2.01
N ARG A 57 7.15 6.81 1.38
CA ARG A 57 7.10 6.58 -0.07
C ARG A 57 5.71 6.15 -0.51
N LEU A 58 5.07 5.23 0.20
CA LEU A 58 3.71 4.77 -0.10
C LEU A 58 2.67 5.89 0.09
N ARG A 59 2.82 6.72 1.13
CA ARG A 59 1.98 7.91 1.32
C ARG A 59 2.14 8.91 0.19
N GLY A 60 3.36 9.19 -0.24
CA GLY A 60 3.64 10.04 -1.40
C GLY A 60 3.03 9.48 -2.69
N PHE A 61 3.13 8.17 -2.90
CA PHE A 61 2.50 7.47 -4.02
C PHE A 61 0.97 7.63 -4.01
N LEU A 62 0.32 7.41 -2.86
CA LEU A 62 -1.13 7.61 -2.70
C LEU A 62 -1.57 9.03 -3.06
N TRP A 63 -0.85 10.04 -2.59
CA TRP A 63 -1.13 11.43 -2.96
C TRP A 63 -0.95 11.67 -4.46
N GLY A 64 0.10 11.08 -5.06
CA GLY A 64 0.36 11.16 -6.49
C GLY A 64 -0.80 10.61 -7.32
N VAL A 65 -1.30 9.40 -7.00
CA VAL A 65 -2.42 8.79 -7.75
C VAL A 65 -3.76 9.52 -7.52
N VAL A 66 -3.96 10.14 -6.35
CA VAL A 66 -5.13 11.00 -6.12
C VAL A 66 -5.05 12.29 -6.94
N VAL A 67 -3.89 12.96 -6.94
CA VAL A 67 -3.69 14.20 -7.71
C VAL A 67 -3.77 13.95 -9.22
N ALA A 68 -3.28 12.80 -9.68
CA ALA A 68 -3.38 12.36 -11.07
C ALA A 68 -4.82 11.98 -11.50
N GLY A 69 -5.78 11.96 -10.58
CA GLY A 69 -7.17 11.60 -10.86
C GLY A 69 -7.41 10.10 -11.04
N VAL A 70 -6.40 9.26 -10.75
CA VAL A 70 -6.50 7.80 -10.79
C VAL A 70 -7.39 7.29 -9.65
N LEU A 71 -7.21 7.87 -8.45
CA LEU A 71 -8.10 7.64 -7.32
C LEU A 71 -8.95 8.87 -7.04
N SER A 72 -10.22 8.64 -6.68
CA SER A 72 -11.05 9.68 -6.09
C SER A 72 -10.51 10.11 -4.73
N ARG A 73 -10.86 11.32 -4.29
CA ARG A 73 -10.52 11.83 -2.95
C ARG A 73 -11.02 10.92 -1.82
N GLY A 74 -12.16 10.27 -2.01
CA GLY A 74 -12.72 9.32 -1.04
C GLY A 74 -11.87 8.06 -0.92
N GLN A 75 -11.54 7.42 -2.04
CA GLN A 75 -10.67 6.24 -2.09
C GLN A 75 -9.27 6.54 -1.53
N GLY A 76 -8.70 7.69 -1.90
CA GLY A 76 -7.40 8.12 -1.38
C GLY A 76 -7.39 8.32 0.14
N ARG A 77 -8.49 8.85 0.71
CA ARG A 77 -8.64 9.02 2.15
C ARG A 77 -8.76 7.66 2.86
N ASP A 78 -9.58 6.76 2.34
CA ASP A 78 -9.78 5.42 2.92
C ASP A 78 -8.46 4.63 2.95
N LEU A 79 -7.74 4.59 1.82
CA LEU A 79 -6.43 3.94 1.75
C LEU A 79 -5.41 4.59 2.68
N SER A 80 -5.42 5.91 2.82
CA SER A 80 -4.53 6.61 3.78
C SER A 80 -4.83 6.23 5.24
N GLN A 81 -6.11 6.10 5.61
CA GLN A 81 -6.51 5.67 6.95
C GLN A 81 -6.08 4.23 7.23
N ARG A 82 -6.24 3.33 6.26
CA ARG A 82 -5.79 1.94 6.35
C ARG A 82 -4.27 1.84 6.44
N LEU A 83 -3.54 2.69 5.71
CA LEU A 83 -2.09 2.80 5.80
C LEU A 83 -1.64 3.23 7.20
N ASP A 84 -2.30 4.22 7.79
CA ASP A 84 -2.00 4.66 9.15
C ASP A 84 -2.35 3.59 10.19
N ALA A 85 -3.47 2.87 10.02
CA ALA A 85 -3.81 1.72 10.86
C ALA A 85 -2.76 0.60 10.76
N GLY A 86 -2.24 0.35 9.55
CA GLY A 86 -1.18 -0.65 9.33
C GLY A 86 0.10 -0.36 10.09
N ARG A 87 0.47 0.93 10.20
CA ARG A 87 1.58 1.37 11.04
C ARG A 87 1.35 1.06 12.52
N HIS A 88 0.16 1.33 13.03
CA HIS A 88 -0.16 1.06 14.44
C HIS A 88 -0.20 -0.45 14.73
N ALA A 89 -0.57 -1.26 13.74
CA ALA A 89 -0.56 -2.72 13.81
C ALA A 89 0.83 -3.36 13.61
N GLY A 90 1.86 -2.57 13.30
CA GLY A 90 3.25 -3.03 13.25
C GLY A 90 3.66 -3.82 12.00
N TRP A 91 2.80 -3.88 10.97
CA TRP A 91 3.16 -4.47 9.67
C TRP A 91 3.66 -3.43 8.66
N LEU A 92 3.70 -2.14 9.05
CA LEU A 92 4.14 -1.03 8.20
C LEU A 92 4.93 0.02 8.97
#